data_AF-A0A3N5RZ05-F1
#
_entry.id   AF-A0A3N5RZ05-F1
#
_cell.length_a   1.000
_cell.length_b   1.000
_cell.length_c   1.000
_cell.angle_alpha   90.00
_cell.angle_beta   90.00
_cell.angle_gamma   90.00
#
_symmetry.space_group_name_H-M   'P 1'
#
loop_
_entity.id
_entity.type
_entity.pdbx_description
1 polymer ?
#
loop_
_entity_poly.entity_id
_entity_poly.type
_entity_poly.pdbx_seq_one_letter_code
_entity_poly.pdbx_strand_id
1 'polypeptide(L)'
;MPDAFRDSSAGRRGPPQGSPLPYVRTTITIPGELKGRMERIGDRVNWSAIASKAFEAHLSQVSPLEPPMPELPDKDDAIARLKNLKNQPEHAAQRMASRSYQLGKRWAMADAHPNELGRLETFCRRSAIDRPVDQWKVDIHERGAFKRLFREMTLSILGYDQLTDPEVLRREFKPFWEQRVGISLEASDRSEMPDPLFVSEFAQGSLDFWREIKGQL
;
A
#
# COMPACT_ATOMS: atom_id res chain seq x y z
N MET A 1 68.30 -42.79 3.79
CA MET A 1 67.07 -42.41 4.50
C MET A 1 66.19 -41.62 3.53
N PRO A 2 65.31 -42.27 2.76
CA PRO A 2 64.36 -41.59 1.88
C PRO A 2 63.00 -41.50 2.58
N ASP A 3 62.45 -40.30 2.72
CA ASP A 3 61.09 -40.13 3.24
C ASP A 3 60.20 -39.48 2.19
N ALA A 4 59.08 -40.16 1.94
CA ALA A 4 58.24 -40.02 0.78
C ALA A 4 57.28 -38.83 0.92
N PHE A 5 57.34 -37.91 -0.06
CA PHE A 5 56.35 -36.86 -0.24
C PHE A 5 55.02 -37.48 -0.71
N ARG A 6 54.02 -37.47 0.18
CA ARG A 6 52.64 -37.87 -0.12
C ARG A 6 51.88 -36.71 -0.76
N ASP A 7 51.56 -36.90 -2.03
CA ASP A 7 50.62 -36.12 -2.84
C ASP A 7 49.22 -36.11 -2.19
N SER A 8 48.70 -34.91 -1.93
CA SER A 8 47.36 -34.67 -1.37
C SER A 8 46.49 -33.95 -2.40
N SER A 9 46.21 -34.63 -3.50
CA SER A 9 45.22 -34.24 -4.49
C SER A 9 43.82 -34.65 -4.00
N ALA A 10 43.25 -33.84 -3.12
CA ALA A 10 41.85 -33.95 -2.68
C ALA A 10 40.91 -33.57 -3.84
N GLY A 11 40.38 -34.59 -4.52
CA GLY A 11 39.35 -34.45 -5.54
C GLY A 11 38.08 -33.81 -4.96
N ARG A 12 37.67 -32.68 -5.55
CA ARG A 12 36.34 -32.08 -5.34
C ARG A 12 35.28 -33.00 -5.94
N ARG A 13 34.70 -33.90 -5.13
CA ARG A 13 33.44 -34.58 -5.47
C ARG A 13 32.33 -33.55 -5.44
N GLY A 14 31.67 -33.32 -6.57
CA GLY A 14 30.43 -32.55 -6.63
C GLY A 14 29.33 -33.19 -5.76
N PRO A 15 28.35 -32.40 -5.29
CA PRO A 15 27.29 -32.91 -4.44
C PRO A 15 26.49 -34.01 -5.18
N PRO A 16 26.07 -35.07 -4.48
CA PRO A 16 25.30 -36.17 -5.07
C PRO A 16 23.97 -35.64 -5.64
N GLN A 17 23.70 -35.95 -6.91
CA GLN A 17 22.39 -35.76 -7.52
C GLN A 17 21.37 -36.63 -6.78
N GLY A 18 20.45 -36.00 -6.03
CA GLY A 18 19.35 -36.69 -5.35
C GLY A 18 19.03 -36.21 -3.94
N SER A 19 19.67 -35.18 -3.41
CA SER A 19 19.29 -34.62 -2.10
C SER A 19 17.85 -34.08 -2.16
N PRO A 20 16.91 -34.58 -1.32
CA PRO A 20 15.57 -34.02 -1.20
C PRO A 20 15.68 -32.52 -0.92
N LEU A 21 14.82 -31.73 -1.56
CA LEU A 21 14.76 -30.29 -1.30
C LEU A 21 14.67 -30.03 0.20
N PRO A 22 15.39 -29.04 0.75
CA PRO A 22 15.35 -28.75 2.17
C PRO A 22 13.93 -28.33 2.56
N TYR A 23 13.25 -29.15 3.37
CA TYR A 23 11.97 -28.78 3.96
C TYR A 23 12.17 -27.66 4.98
N VAL A 24 11.36 -26.62 4.89
CA VAL A 24 11.32 -25.53 5.90
C VAL A 24 10.17 -25.80 6.86
N ARG A 25 10.45 -25.79 8.16
CA ARG A 25 9.43 -25.93 9.20
C ARG A 25 8.93 -24.55 9.61
N THR A 26 7.63 -24.34 9.48
CA THR A 26 6.95 -23.10 9.89
C THR A 26 5.90 -23.40 10.95
N THR A 27 5.81 -22.55 11.96
CA THR A 27 4.72 -22.57 12.96
C THR A 27 3.67 -21.57 12.53
N ILE A 28 2.40 -22.01 12.48
CA ILE A 28 1.26 -21.14 12.18
C ILE A 28 0.32 -21.05 13.38
N THR A 29 -0.29 -19.89 13.58
CA THR A 29 -1.37 -19.71 14.56
C THR A 29 -2.70 -19.90 13.85
N ILE A 30 -3.57 -20.75 14.40
CA ILE A 30 -4.91 -21.01 13.85
C ILE A 30 -5.98 -20.77 14.92
N PRO A 31 -7.22 -20.41 14.53
CA PRO A 31 -8.33 -20.33 15.47
C PRO A 31 -8.54 -21.64 16.24
N GLY A 32 -8.83 -21.54 17.54
CA GLY A 32 -9.01 -22.71 18.41
C GLY A 32 -10.11 -23.67 17.91
N GLU A 33 -11.20 -23.13 17.37
CA GLU A 33 -12.29 -23.92 16.80
C GLU A 33 -11.86 -24.77 15.59
N LEU A 34 -10.94 -24.23 14.75
CA LEU A 34 -10.40 -24.96 13.61
C LEU A 34 -9.53 -26.13 14.10
N LYS A 35 -8.66 -25.88 15.09
CA LYS A 35 -7.86 -26.94 15.72
C LYS A 35 -8.76 -28.04 16.29
N GLY A 36 -9.84 -27.68 16.99
CA GLY A 36 -10.80 -28.65 17.52
C GLY A 36 -11.53 -29.46 16.44
N ARG A 37 -11.72 -28.93 15.23
CA ARG A 37 -12.22 -29.71 14.07
C ARG A 37 -11.16 -30.66 13.52
N MET A 38 -9.91 -30.23 13.46
CA MET A 38 -8.79 -31.06 13.01
C MET A 38 -8.56 -32.25 13.94
N GLU A 39 -8.56 -32.03 15.26
CA GLU A 39 -8.38 -33.08 16.26
C GLU A 39 -9.49 -34.14 16.22
N ARG A 40 -10.73 -33.74 15.91
CA ARG A 40 -11.86 -34.68 15.75
C ARG A 40 -11.68 -35.66 14.58
N ILE A 41 -10.91 -35.29 13.56
CA ILE A 41 -10.60 -36.15 12.41
C ILE A 41 -9.49 -37.16 12.76
N GLY A 42 -8.67 -36.85 13.76
CA GLY A 42 -7.58 -37.67 14.25
C GLY A 42 -6.40 -37.79 13.28
N ASP A 43 -5.55 -38.81 13.50
CA ASP A 43 -4.27 -39.00 12.79
C ASP A 43 -4.41 -39.58 11.38
N ARG A 44 -5.63 -39.67 10.85
CA ARG A 44 -5.90 -40.22 9.51
C ARG A 44 -5.46 -39.29 8.38
N VAL A 45 -5.03 -38.07 8.72
CA VAL A 45 -4.78 -36.99 7.78
C VAL A 45 -3.41 -36.38 8.01
N ASN A 46 -2.61 -36.26 6.94
CA ASN A 46 -1.37 -35.51 6.97
C ASN A 46 -1.66 -34.01 6.81
N TRP A 47 -1.76 -33.32 7.95
CA TRP A 47 -2.08 -31.89 7.98
C TRP A 47 -1.06 -31.01 7.24
N SER A 48 0.23 -31.38 7.25
CA SER A 48 1.27 -30.65 6.52
C SER A 48 1.05 -30.72 5.01
N ALA A 49 0.64 -31.89 4.49
CA ALA A 49 0.33 -32.05 3.07
C ALA A 49 -0.91 -31.24 2.65
N ILE A 50 -1.95 -31.21 3.49
CA ILE A 50 -3.14 -30.37 3.24
C ILE A 50 -2.78 -28.89 3.25
N ALA A 51 -1.99 -28.44 4.25
CA ALA A 51 -1.55 -27.06 4.35
C ALA A 51 -0.73 -26.63 3.13
N SER A 52 0.24 -27.46 2.71
CA SER A 52 1.05 -27.19 1.51
C SER A 52 0.19 -27.01 0.27
N LYS A 53 -0.76 -27.93 0.05
CA LYS A 53 -1.68 -27.86 -1.10
C LYS A 53 -2.58 -26.62 -1.05
N ALA A 54 -3.04 -26.24 0.14
CA ALA A 54 -3.86 -25.04 0.32
C ALA A 54 -3.05 -23.76 0.03
N PHE A 55 -1.79 -23.69 0.48
CA PHE A 55 -0.89 -22.57 0.17
C PHE A 55 -0.60 -22.48 -1.32
N GLU A 56 -0.27 -23.59 -1.99
CA GLU A 56 -0.04 -23.62 -3.44
C GLU A 56 -1.27 -23.14 -4.22
N ALA A 57 -2.47 -23.63 -3.85
CA ALA A 57 -3.71 -23.21 -4.48
C ALA A 57 -3.97 -21.70 -4.31
N HIS A 58 -3.72 -21.16 -3.11
CA HIS A 58 -3.89 -19.73 -2.86
C HIS A 58 -2.84 -18.89 -3.59
N LEU A 59 -1.56 -19.27 -3.53
CA LEU A 59 -0.49 -18.59 -4.26
C LEU A 59 -0.76 -18.55 -5.77
N SER A 60 -1.28 -19.63 -6.34
CA SER A 60 -1.65 -19.67 -7.76
C SER A 60 -2.76 -18.67 -8.14
N GLN A 61 -3.61 -18.28 -7.19
CA GLN A 61 -4.69 -17.30 -7.37
C GLN A 61 -4.19 -15.86 -7.20
N VAL A 62 -3.21 -15.63 -6.33
CA VAL A 62 -2.70 -14.29 -5.97
C VAL A 62 -1.56 -13.84 -6.89
N SER A 63 -0.86 -14.77 -7.55
CA SER A 63 0.43 -14.51 -8.22
C SER A 63 0.48 -13.51 -9.39
N PRO A 64 -0.61 -13.00 -10.01
CA PRO A 64 -0.49 -11.89 -10.96
C PRO A 64 -1.08 -10.54 -10.49
N LEU A 65 -1.73 -10.44 -9.31
CA LEU A 65 -2.64 -9.31 -9.05
C LEU A 65 -2.31 -8.42 -7.85
N GLU A 66 -1.53 -8.87 -6.87
CA GLU A 66 -1.24 -8.05 -5.69
C GLU A 66 0.27 -7.78 -5.54
N PRO A 67 0.70 -6.50 -5.42
CA PRO A 67 2.05 -6.19 -5.02
C PRO A 67 2.31 -6.80 -3.63
N PRO A 68 3.51 -7.34 -3.36
CA PRO A 68 3.81 -7.93 -2.05
C PRO A 68 3.54 -6.91 -0.95
N MET A 69 2.82 -7.34 0.10
CA MET A 69 2.65 -6.55 1.32
C MET A 69 4.04 -6.05 1.75
N PRO A 70 4.23 -4.75 1.99
CA PRO A 70 5.52 -4.25 2.47
C PRO A 70 5.83 -4.96 3.78
N GLU A 71 7.00 -5.62 3.84
CA GLU A 71 7.50 -6.21 5.07
C GLU A 71 7.42 -5.17 6.19
N LEU A 72 6.88 -5.58 7.35
CA LEU A 72 6.85 -4.72 8.53
C LEU A 72 8.28 -4.21 8.75
N PRO A 73 8.51 -2.88 8.76
CA PRO A 73 9.85 -2.34 8.85
C PRO A 73 10.52 -2.87 10.11
N ASP A 74 11.78 -3.30 9.96
CA ASP A 74 12.57 -3.84 11.05
C ASP A 74 12.58 -2.83 12.23
N LYS A 75 12.62 -3.35 13.46
CA LYS A 75 12.61 -2.53 14.67
C LYS A 75 13.79 -1.54 14.66
N ASP A 76 14.90 -1.94 14.06
CA ASP A 76 16.08 -1.10 13.91
C ASP A 76 15.88 0.00 12.84
N ASP A 77 15.13 -0.27 11.76
CA ASP A 77 14.71 0.74 10.79
C ASP A 77 13.74 1.76 11.40
N ALA A 78 12.82 1.31 12.25
CA ALA A 78 11.92 2.18 12.99
C ALA A 78 12.69 3.11 13.96
N ILE A 79 13.70 2.58 14.66
CA ILE A 79 14.56 3.34 15.58
C ILE A 79 15.47 4.32 14.81
N ALA A 80 16.03 3.90 13.67
CA ALA A 80 16.83 4.75 12.79
C ALA A 80 15.98 5.91 12.24
N ARG A 81 14.73 5.63 11.82
CA ARG A 81 13.78 6.65 11.39
C ARG A 81 13.45 7.65 12.50
N LEU A 82 13.21 7.18 13.72
CA LEU A 82 12.92 8.04 14.88
C LEU A 82 14.13 8.90 15.29
N LYS A 83 15.35 8.36 15.22
CA LYS A 83 16.58 9.12 15.46
C LYS A 83 16.82 10.20 14.40
N ASN A 84 16.55 9.89 13.13
CA ASN A 84 16.62 10.86 12.04
C ASN A 84 15.57 11.97 12.20
N LEU A 85 14.34 11.63 12.60
CA LEU A 85 13.28 12.60 12.89
C LEU A 85 13.60 13.49 14.10
N LYS A 86 14.31 12.97 15.11
CA LYS A 86 14.72 13.72 16.30
C LYS A 86 15.87 14.71 16.02
N ASN A 87 16.72 14.42 15.03
CA ASN A 87 17.92 15.20 14.73
C ASN A 87 17.75 16.17 13.55
N GLN A 88 16.64 16.08 12.80
CA GLN A 88 16.29 17.14 11.86
C GLN A 88 15.81 18.35 12.66
N PRO A 89 16.41 19.55 12.47
CA PRO A 89 15.86 20.76 13.04
C PRO A 89 14.44 20.87 12.50
N GLU A 90 13.45 20.89 13.39
CA GLU A 90 12.05 21.03 13.01
C GLU A 90 11.88 22.30 12.16
N HIS A 91 11.97 22.18 10.84
CA HIS A 91 11.59 23.23 9.92
C HIS A 91 10.17 23.61 10.31
N ALA A 92 9.97 24.84 10.80
CA ALA A 92 8.68 25.31 11.29
C ALA A 92 7.58 25.19 10.21
N ALA A 93 7.95 25.07 8.93
CA ALA A 93 7.05 24.76 7.82
C ALA A 93 6.50 23.32 7.80
N GLN A 94 7.17 22.35 8.42
CA GLN A 94 6.82 20.92 8.37
C GLN A 94 5.95 20.47 9.55
N ARG A 95 5.80 21.32 10.58
CA ARG A 95 5.05 21.03 11.81
C ARG A 95 3.52 21.17 11.69
N MET A 96 2.99 21.68 10.58
CA MET A 96 1.54 21.85 10.40
C MET A 96 1.00 21.34 9.06
N ALA A 97 1.74 20.46 8.37
CA ALA A 97 1.14 19.75 7.24
C ALA A 97 -0.03 18.91 7.80
N SER A 98 -1.25 19.25 7.38
CA SER A 98 -2.46 18.64 7.89
C SER A 98 -2.46 17.12 7.68
N ARG A 99 -3.35 16.42 8.39
CA ARG A 99 -3.58 14.99 8.16
C ARG A 99 -3.86 14.70 6.68
N SER A 100 -4.67 15.53 6.03
CA SER A 100 -5.06 15.40 4.62
C SER A 100 -3.84 15.48 3.69
N TYR A 101 -2.94 16.43 3.94
CA TYR A 101 -1.68 16.57 3.19
C TYR A 101 -0.82 15.32 3.31
N GLN A 102 -0.64 14.83 4.53
CA GLN A 102 0.17 13.63 4.77
C GLN A 102 -0.45 12.38 4.13
N LEU A 103 -1.77 12.26 4.11
CA LEU A 103 -2.48 11.19 3.41
C LEU A 103 -2.27 11.28 1.89
N GLY A 104 -2.37 12.47 1.32
CA GLY A 104 -2.13 12.71 -0.11
C GLY A 104 -0.70 12.35 -0.53
N LYS A 105 0.28 12.79 0.25
CA LYS A 105 1.69 12.45 0.03
C LYS A 105 1.94 10.95 0.17
N ARG A 106 1.41 10.33 1.23
CA ARG A 106 1.55 8.88 1.46
C ARG A 106 0.94 8.07 0.33
N TRP A 107 -0.28 8.38 -0.12
CA TRP A 107 -0.92 7.70 -1.23
C TRP A 107 -0.06 7.82 -2.50
N ALA A 108 0.42 9.03 -2.81
CA ALA A 108 1.28 9.27 -3.97
C ALA A 108 2.60 8.47 -3.92
N MET A 109 3.18 8.30 -2.74
CA MET A 109 4.43 7.55 -2.54
C MET A 109 4.26 6.04 -2.60
N ALA A 110 3.18 5.50 -2.03
CA ALA A 110 3.07 4.07 -1.75
C ALA A 110 2.19 3.30 -2.74
N ASP A 111 1.22 3.98 -3.36
CA ASP A 111 0.09 3.29 -3.99
C ASP A 111 -0.37 3.93 -5.31
N ALA A 112 -0.15 5.23 -5.52
CA ALA A 112 -0.57 5.90 -6.75
C ALA A 112 0.29 5.46 -7.94
N HIS A 113 -0.38 5.11 -9.05
CA HIS A 113 0.28 4.89 -10.33
C HIS A 113 0.63 6.25 -10.98
N PRO A 114 1.74 6.40 -11.75
CA PRO A 114 2.11 7.65 -12.41
C PRO A 114 0.98 8.29 -13.25
N ASN A 115 0.20 7.46 -13.95
CA ASN A 115 -0.98 7.92 -14.69
C ASN A 115 -2.05 8.55 -13.80
N GLU A 116 -2.26 8.04 -12.58
CA GLU A 116 -3.22 8.59 -11.62
C GLU A 116 -2.78 9.97 -11.13
N LEU A 117 -1.48 10.13 -10.83
CA LEU A 117 -0.88 11.41 -10.44
C LEU A 117 -0.92 12.44 -11.59
N GLY A 118 -0.65 12.01 -12.83
CA GLY A 118 -0.79 12.88 -14.02
C GLY A 118 -2.23 13.31 -14.28
N ARG A 119 -3.21 12.42 -14.04
CA ARG A 119 -4.64 12.76 -14.12
C ARG A 119 -5.07 13.69 -12.99
N LEU A 120 -4.57 13.49 -11.77
CA LEU A 120 -4.78 14.41 -10.66
C LEU A 120 -4.22 15.81 -10.99
N GLU A 121 -2.98 15.90 -11.48
CA GLU A 121 -2.36 17.17 -11.89
C GLU A 121 -3.20 17.89 -12.96
N THR A 122 -3.68 17.14 -13.96
CA THR A 122 -4.54 17.67 -15.03
C THR A 122 -5.88 18.17 -14.48
N PHE A 123 -6.52 17.40 -13.59
CA PHE A 123 -7.73 17.82 -12.89
C PHE A 123 -7.49 19.10 -12.10
N CYS A 124 -6.42 19.15 -11.33
CA CYS A 124 -6.07 20.29 -10.49
C CYS A 124 -5.88 21.57 -11.32
N ARG A 125 -5.21 21.46 -12.47
CA ARG A 125 -5.02 22.58 -13.40
C ARG A 125 -6.33 23.07 -14.01
N ARG A 126 -7.25 22.15 -14.38
CA ARG A 126 -8.55 22.48 -14.97
C ARG A 126 -9.52 23.09 -13.95
N SER A 127 -9.53 22.56 -12.73
CA SER A 127 -10.46 22.94 -11.68
C SER A 127 -10.00 24.17 -10.88
N ALA A 128 -8.94 24.86 -11.32
CA ALA A 128 -8.29 25.98 -10.62
C ALA A 128 -7.82 25.66 -9.19
N ILE A 129 -7.57 24.38 -8.92
CA ILE A 129 -7.05 23.81 -7.66
C ILE A 129 -5.56 24.13 -7.47
N ASP A 130 -4.87 24.59 -8.52
CA ASP A 130 -3.46 25.03 -8.47
C ASP A 130 -3.28 26.39 -7.77
N ARG A 131 -4.36 27.03 -7.30
CA ARG A 131 -4.29 28.19 -6.42
C ARG A 131 -4.02 27.73 -4.99
N PRO A 132 -3.30 28.53 -4.17
CA PRO A 132 -3.10 28.16 -2.76
C PRO A 132 -4.47 28.03 -2.06
N VAL A 133 -4.55 27.11 -1.09
CA VAL A 133 -5.79 26.62 -0.46
C VAL A 133 -6.68 27.74 0.09
N ASP A 134 -6.07 28.83 0.56
CA ASP A 134 -6.73 30.05 1.03
C ASP A 134 -7.47 30.83 -0.06
N GLN A 135 -7.21 30.55 -1.34
CA GLN A 135 -7.87 31.12 -2.51
C GLN A 135 -8.99 30.23 -3.07
N TRP A 136 -9.18 29.01 -2.53
CA TRP A 136 -10.33 28.15 -2.84
C TRP A 136 -11.59 28.59 -2.08
N LYS A 137 -11.53 29.71 -1.35
CA LYS A 137 -12.61 30.29 -0.54
C LYS A 137 -13.88 30.64 -1.30
N VAL A 138 -13.88 30.53 -2.62
CA VAL A 138 -15.07 30.74 -3.44
C VAL A 138 -15.90 29.46 -3.42
N ASP A 139 -16.92 29.44 -2.55
CA ASP A 139 -18.14 28.61 -2.61
C ASP A 139 -18.15 27.16 -2.07
N ILE A 140 -17.13 26.67 -1.35
CA ILE A 140 -17.21 25.34 -0.69
C ILE A 140 -18.12 25.33 0.56
N HIS A 141 -18.75 26.46 0.90
CA HIS A 141 -19.80 26.49 1.93
C HIS A 141 -21.03 25.68 1.49
N GLU A 142 -21.20 25.47 0.18
CA GLU A 142 -22.18 24.54 -0.34
C GLU A 142 -21.68 23.10 -0.28
N ARG A 143 -22.20 22.35 0.69
CA ARG A 143 -21.94 20.91 0.84
C ARG A 143 -22.18 20.11 -0.46
N GLY A 144 -23.08 20.57 -1.32
CA GLY A 144 -23.34 19.98 -2.63
C GLY A 144 -22.20 20.17 -3.62
N ALA A 145 -21.62 21.38 -3.67
CA ALA A 145 -20.46 21.69 -4.51
C ALA A 145 -19.23 20.88 -4.06
N PHE A 146 -19.00 20.78 -2.74
CA PHE A 146 -17.92 19.95 -2.20
C PHE A 146 -18.05 18.47 -2.60
N LYS A 147 -19.22 17.87 -2.39
CA LYS A 147 -19.46 16.46 -2.77
C LYS A 147 -19.24 16.22 -4.25
N ARG A 148 -19.63 17.19 -5.09
CA ARG A 148 -19.41 17.13 -6.54
C ARG A 148 -17.93 17.18 -6.87
N LEU A 149 -17.19 18.15 -6.31
CA LEU A 149 -15.75 18.28 -6.51
C LEU A 149 -14.98 17.04 -6.05
N PHE A 150 -15.30 16.54 -4.85
CA PHE A 150 -14.71 15.33 -4.29
C PHE A 150 -14.91 14.13 -5.22
N ARG A 151 -16.16 13.97 -5.71
CA ARG A 151 -16.49 12.92 -6.68
C ARG A 151 -15.75 13.07 -8.01
N GLU A 152 -15.73 14.26 -8.57
CA GLU A 152 -15.07 14.55 -9.85
C GLU A 152 -13.56 14.32 -9.77
N MET A 153 -12.93 14.70 -8.65
CA MET A 153 -11.53 14.42 -8.39
C MET A 153 -11.26 12.91 -8.39
N THR A 154 -12.03 12.13 -7.63
CA THR A 154 -11.85 10.67 -7.57
C THR A 154 -12.04 10.01 -8.93
N LEU A 155 -13.08 10.42 -9.67
CA LEU A 155 -13.32 9.91 -11.02
C LEU A 155 -12.14 10.20 -11.95
N SER A 156 -11.61 11.42 -11.89
CA SER A 156 -10.44 11.81 -12.67
C SER A 156 -9.20 10.98 -12.31
N ILE A 157 -8.92 10.78 -11.01
CA ILE A 157 -7.81 9.94 -10.54
C ILE A 157 -7.92 8.52 -11.11
N LEU A 158 -9.10 7.93 -10.99
CA LEU A 158 -9.39 6.57 -11.46
C LEU A 158 -9.45 6.45 -13.00
N GLY A 159 -9.49 7.57 -13.73
CA GLY A 159 -9.53 7.58 -15.20
C GLY A 159 -10.92 7.42 -15.80
N TYR A 160 -11.95 7.69 -15.01
CA TYR A 160 -13.34 7.66 -15.43
C TYR A 160 -13.76 9.02 -15.98
N ASP A 161 -14.54 9.01 -17.06
CA ASP A 161 -15.17 10.22 -17.60
C ASP A 161 -16.42 10.61 -16.77
N GLN A 162 -16.87 11.86 -16.87
CA GLN A 162 -18.01 12.40 -16.11
C GLN A 162 -19.33 11.64 -16.34
N LEU A 163 -19.42 10.87 -17.43
CA LEU A 163 -20.59 10.06 -17.83
C LEU A 163 -20.57 8.61 -17.30
N THR A 164 -19.68 8.29 -16.37
CA THR A 164 -19.53 6.91 -15.88
C THR A 164 -20.78 6.38 -15.17
N ASP A 165 -21.09 5.11 -15.42
CA ASP A 165 -22.16 4.34 -14.78
C ASP A 165 -22.12 4.52 -13.24
N PRO A 166 -23.22 4.95 -12.61
CA PRO A 166 -23.33 5.06 -11.15
C PRO A 166 -22.91 3.80 -10.38
N GLU A 167 -23.09 2.61 -10.95
CA GLU A 167 -22.70 1.35 -10.31
C GLU A 167 -21.18 1.18 -10.26
N VAL A 168 -20.47 1.54 -11.33
CA VAL A 168 -19.00 1.53 -11.35
C VAL A 168 -18.46 2.51 -10.32
N LEU A 169 -19.06 3.70 -10.24
CA LEU A 169 -18.69 4.66 -9.19
C LEU A 169 -18.87 4.05 -7.80
N ARG A 170 -20.02 3.44 -7.49
CA ARG A 170 -20.24 2.84 -6.16
C ARG A 170 -19.22 1.77 -5.82
N ARG A 171 -18.85 0.95 -6.81
CA ARG A 171 -17.90 -0.15 -6.64
C ARG A 171 -16.48 0.34 -6.40
N GLU A 172 -16.03 1.39 -7.09
CA GLU A 172 -14.62 1.81 -7.04
C GLU A 172 -14.38 2.97 -6.06
N PHE A 173 -15.36 3.84 -5.86
CA PHE A 173 -15.19 5.08 -5.11
C PHE A 173 -14.89 4.83 -3.62
N LYS A 174 -15.67 3.96 -2.97
CA LYS A 174 -15.51 3.67 -1.55
C LYS A 174 -14.20 2.90 -1.29
N PRO A 175 -13.87 1.82 -2.03
CA PRO A 175 -12.59 1.13 -1.86
C PRO A 175 -11.38 2.02 -2.11
N PHE A 176 -11.41 2.92 -3.09
CA PHE A 176 -10.32 3.87 -3.32
C PHE A 176 -10.01 4.67 -2.04
N TRP A 177 -11.02 5.30 -1.43
CA TRP A 177 -10.78 6.12 -0.26
C TRP A 177 -10.47 5.31 1.00
N GLU A 178 -11.14 4.19 1.22
CA GLU A 178 -10.97 3.39 2.45
C GLU A 178 -9.71 2.54 2.43
N GLN A 179 -9.43 1.87 1.32
CA GLN A 179 -8.36 0.87 1.24
C GLN A 179 -7.04 1.50 0.78
N ARG A 180 -7.09 2.38 -0.22
CA ARG A 180 -5.88 2.99 -0.80
C ARG A 180 -5.44 4.23 -0.04
N VAL A 181 -6.39 5.09 0.36
CA VAL A 181 -6.08 6.32 1.09
C VAL A 181 -6.17 6.15 2.61
N GLY A 182 -7.04 5.29 3.13
CA GLY A 182 -7.23 5.07 4.57
C GLY A 182 -8.24 6.03 5.22
N ILE A 183 -9.28 6.42 4.49
CA ILE A 183 -10.36 7.31 4.96
C ILE A 183 -11.66 6.54 4.96
N SER A 184 -12.29 6.46 6.13
CA SER A 184 -13.61 5.88 6.29
C SER A 184 -14.67 6.75 5.62
N LEU A 185 -15.52 6.14 4.79
CA LEU A 185 -16.69 6.79 4.19
C LEU A 185 -17.95 6.05 4.64
N GLU A 186 -18.24 6.09 5.94
CA GLU A 186 -19.47 5.47 6.45
C GLU A 186 -20.71 6.28 6.06
N ALA A 187 -21.71 5.60 5.50
CA ALA A 187 -22.92 6.23 4.95
C ALA A 187 -23.89 6.75 6.02
N SER A 188 -23.77 6.27 7.25
CA SER A 188 -24.70 6.55 8.36
C SER A 188 -24.39 7.84 9.09
N ASP A 189 -23.13 8.29 9.12
CA ASP A 189 -22.78 9.49 9.88
C ASP A 189 -22.58 10.69 8.95
N ARG A 190 -23.61 11.55 8.93
CA ARG A 190 -23.58 12.82 8.19
C ARG A 190 -22.47 13.76 8.71
N SER A 191 -21.76 13.41 9.78
CA SER A 191 -20.63 14.15 10.34
C SER A 191 -19.27 13.76 9.74
N GLU A 192 -19.14 12.67 8.98
CA GLU A 192 -17.81 12.11 8.61
C GLU A 192 -17.35 12.41 7.16
N MET A 193 -18.06 13.27 6.41
CA MET A 193 -17.46 13.76 5.16
C MET A 193 -16.18 14.52 5.49
N PRO A 194 -15.08 14.31 4.73
CA PRO A 194 -13.88 15.09 4.92
C PRO A 194 -14.17 16.59 4.85
N ASP A 195 -13.47 17.38 5.65
CA ASP A 195 -13.51 18.84 5.60
C ASP A 195 -13.32 19.33 4.15
N PRO A 196 -14.00 20.37 3.67
CA PRO A 196 -13.60 21.15 2.48
C PRO A 196 -12.09 21.24 2.23
N LEU A 197 -11.29 21.49 3.27
CA LEU A 197 -9.82 21.59 3.18
C LEU A 197 -9.14 20.27 2.82
N PHE A 198 -9.79 19.13 3.09
CA PHE A 198 -9.25 17.81 2.82
C PHE A 198 -8.84 17.65 1.36
N VAL A 199 -9.70 18.02 0.41
CA VAL A 199 -9.46 17.83 -1.02
C VAL A 199 -8.24 18.60 -1.49
N SER A 200 -8.14 19.87 -1.07
CA SER A 200 -7.02 20.73 -1.40
C SER A 200 -5.71 20.25 -0.83
N GLU A 201 -5.71 19.90 0.45
CA GLU A 201 -4.50 19.49 1.15
C GLU A 201 -4.04 18.11 0.67
N PHE A 202 -4.97 17.17 0.46
CA PHE A 202 -4.69 15.87 -0.14
C PHE A 202 -4.06 16.04 -1.53
N ALA A 203 -4.69 16.81 -2.41
CA ALA A 203 -4.16 17.05 -3.76
C ALA A 203 -2.78 17.71 -3.71
N GLN A 204 -2.58 18.70 -2.84
CA GLN A 204 -1.29 19.36 -2.66
C GLN A 204 -0.21 18.36 -2.22
N GLY A 205 -0.47 17.56 -1.19
CA GLY A 205 0.48 16.56 -0.71
C GLY A 205 0.86 15.53 -1.76
N SER A 206 -0.12 15.09 -2.57
CA SER A 206 0.12 14.19 -3.68
C SER A 206 0.94 14.82 -4.80
N LEU A 207 0.62 16.06 -5.17
CA LEU A 207 1.29 16.77 -6.27
C LEU A 207 2.69 17.26 -5.91
N ASP A 208 2.95 17.60 -4.66
CA ASP A 208 4.29 17.96 -4.21
C ASP A 208 5.26 16.78 -4.40
N PHE A 209 4.84 15.57 -3.99
CA PHE A 209 5.62 14.36 -4.25
C PHE A 209 5.74 14.08 -5.75
N TRP A 210 4.63 14.19 -6.50
CA TRP A 210 4.66 13.97 -7.95
C TRP A 210 5.66 14.90 -8.66
N ARG A 211 5.69 16.20 -8.33
CA ARG A 211 6.64 17.17 -8.90
C ARG A 211 8.10 16.83 -8.57
N GLU A 212 8.35 16.32 -7.37
CA GLU A 212 9.69 15.89 -6.92
C GLU A 212 10.24 14.74 -7.79
N ILE A 213 9.39 13.76 -8.11
CA ILE A 213 9.81 12.57 -8.87
C ILE A 213 9.68 12.70 -10.39
N LYS A 214 8.75 13.53 -10.88
CA LYS A 214 8.44 13.66 -12.32
C LYS A 214 9.63 14.14 -13.15
N GLY A 215 10.55 14.91 -12.57
CA GLY A 215 11.79 15.32 -13.24
C GLY A 215 12.83 14.21 -13.37
N GLN A 216 12.62 13.07 -12.72
CA GLN A 216 13.55 11.94 -12.65
C GLN A 216 13.08 10.72 -13.47
N LEU A 217 11.82 10.74 -13.94
CA LEU A 217 11.20 9.72 -14.80
C LEU A 217 11.39 10.07 -16.27
#